data_AF-A0A496MXN3-F1
#
_entry.id   AF-A0A496MXN3-F1
#
_cell.length_a   1.000
_cell.length_b   1.000
_cell.length_c   1.000
_cell.angle_alpha   90.00
_cell.angle_beta   90.00
_cell.angle_gamma   90.00
#
_symmetry.space_group_name_H-M   'P 1'
#
loop_
_entity.id
_entity.type
_entity.pdbx_description
1 polymer ?
#
loop_
_entity_poly.entity_id
_entity_poly.type
_entity_poly.pdbx_seq_one_letter_code
_entity_poly.pdbx_strand_id
1 'polypeptide(L)'
;MGTATHLIHGFWQKQSGLHLWIEQVDGHKIVTGSGIIPGTFPPVIEDLIVGKRYRHRVDMHLMTPKGRERKLPVPTIACTPEQAVPVLAAIAAIVDDAKGPDDPASSPQATPEQCATLAPDLLWLAHMYRGLTAFARAGRVTIKLGFFERQWYPTWQLAAGLGERGWLVSMTKAAPGVITINGGPTIVEDIADELLHWIVNSLISAEYHRPRPTPWHDFAAALVESNPLRRGGATLVSALNKWRDSIAAIDVQLVLMIEEPDPNPDLESAGGSSPQPIWPIRVQVRSGVDAPMPIHPANFDHATNRRITALRREAQLITPYLNPDRPDPDSPLVAALRNADNAGDWDVYLTTDELLSFINDAVPRLRERGIIVMLPRMWRRQAVTAHMHLRDDEEATAAPQLGLDHIVAFDWRVS
;
A
#
# COMPACT_ATOMS: atom_id res chain seq x y z
N MET A 1 21.59 2.64 27.75
CA MET A 1 20.32 3.32 27.45
C MET A 1 19.50 3.30 28.73
N GLY A 2 19.28 4.46 29.37
CA GLY A 2 18.46 4.52 30.57
C GLY A 2 17.03 4.12 30.22
N THR A 3 16.47 3.14 30.92
CA THR A 3 15.06 2.77 30.76
C THR A 3 14.18 3.96 31.14
N ALA A 4 13.25 4.34 30.26
CA ALA A 4 12.30 5.42 30.55
C ALA A 4 11.55 5.13 31.86
N THR A 5 11.39 6.15 32.71
CA THR A 5 10.69 6.00 34.00
C THR A 5 9.17 6.00 33.83
N HIS A 6 8.70 6.71 32.80
CA HIS A 6 7.30 6.85 32.45
C HIS A 6 7.11 6.65 30.94
N LEU A 7 5.94 6.13 30.58
CA LEU A 7 5.49 6.00 29.21
C LEU A 7 4.19 6.78 29.03
N ILE A 8 4.07 7.47 27.90
CA ILE A 8 2.79 8.03 27.44
C ILE A 8 2.22 7.12 26.36
N HIS A 9 0.97 6.74 26.57
CA HIS A 9 0.22 5.86 25.70
C HIS A 9 -0.90 6.61 24.97
N GLY A 10 -1.34 6.05 23.85
CA GLY A 10 -2.40 6.57 23.00
C GLY A 10 -3.36 5.48 22.58
N PHE A 11 -4.66 5.75 22.72
CA PHE A 11 -5.72 4.86 22.29
C PHE A 11 -6.76 5.66 21.54
N TRP A 12 -7.20 5.15 20.39
CA TRP A 12 -8.32 5.75 19.68
C TRP A 12 -9.63 5.11 20.11
N GLN A 13 -10.60 5.93 20.48
CA GLN A 13 -11.95 5.49 20.74
C GLN A 13 -12.88 6.12 19.71
N LYS A 14 -13.60 5.28 18.96
CA LYS A 14 -14.59 5.71 17.97
C LYS A 14 -15.53 6.77 18.56
N GLN A 15 -15.80 7.84 17.80
CA GLN A 15 -16.58 9.04 18.19
C GLN A 15 -15.96 9.94 19.26
N SER A 16 -14.99 9.47 20.07
CA SER A 16 -14.36 10.26 21.13
C SER A 16 -12.98 10.80 20.71
N GLY A 17 -12.30 10.11 19.79
CA GLY A 17 -10.99 10.50 19.28
C GLY A 17 -9.83 9.88 20.04
N LEU A 18 -8.75 10.64 20.22
CA LEU A 18 -7.51 10.20 20.83
C LEU A 18 -7.58 10.34 22.36
N HIS A 19 -7.27 9.26 23.06
CA HIS A 19 -7.14 9.22 24.51
C HIS A 19 -5.69 8.98 24.90
N LEU A 20 -5.15 9.86 25.74
CA LEU A 20 -3.79 9.77 26.26
C LEU A 20 -3.81 9.40 27.74
N TRP A 21 -2.93 8.48 28.15
CA TRP A 21 -2.69 8.18 29.57
C TRP A 21 -1.21 7.93 29.83
N ILE A 22 -0.86 7.91 31.11
CA ILE A 22 0.53 7.80 31.55
C ILE A 22 0.68 6.54 32.40
N GLU A 23 1.73 5.79 32.09
CA GLU A 23 2.18 4.64 32.85
C GLU A 23 3.52 4.96 33.51
N GLN A 24 3.63 4.69 34.80
CA GLN A 24 4.92 4.54 35.46
C GLN A 24 5.42 3.12 35.23
N VAL A 25 6.59 3.00 34.57
CA VAL A 25 7.14 1.71 34.12
C VAL A 25 7.40 0.79 35.30
N ASP A 26 7.93 1.34 36.40
CA ASP A 26 8.09 0.58 37.63
C ASP A 26 6.73 0.22 38.24
N GLY A 27 6.42 -1.08 38.25
CA GLY A 27 5.17 -1.63 38.74
C GLY A 27 3.96 -1.44 37.82
N HIS A 28 4.14 -0.93 36.59
CA HIS A 28 3.09 -0.73 35.58
C HIS A 28 1.86 0.00 36.14
N LYS A 29 2.10 1.14 36.81
CA LYS A 29 1.04 1.90 37.48
C LYS A 29 0.52 3.01 36.57
N ILE A 30 -0.80 3.11 36.45
CA ILE A 30 -1.41 4.23 35.75
C ILE A 30 -1.38 5.46 36.66
N VAL A 31 -0.78 6.53 36.17
CA VAL A 31 -0.62 7.80 36.90
C VAL A 31 -1.22 8.96 36.11
N THR A 32 -1.33 10.12 36.77
CA THR A 32 -1.73 11.37 36.12
C THR A 32 -0.55 12.32 36.06
N GLY A 33 -0.66 13.41 35.29
CA GLY A 33 0.39 14.41 35.15
C GLY A 33 0.90 15.06 36.45
N SER A 34 0.18 14.93 37.56
CA SER A 34 0.62 15.45 38.87
C SER A 34 1.79 14.63 39.42
N GLY A 35 2.97 15.24 39.49
CA GLY A 35 4.18 14.62 40.06
C GLY A 35 5.22 14.17 39.03
N ILE A 36 4.99 14.45 37.75
CA ILE A 36 5.96 14.20 36.68
C ILE A 36 7.02 15.28 36.71
N ILE A 37 8.29 14.88 36.67
CA ILE A 37 9.42 15.80 36.68
C ILE A 37 9.46 16.55 35.34
N PRO A 38 9.54 17.89 35.31
CA PRO A 38 9.68 18.64 34.07
C PRO A 38 10.89 18.19 33.25
N GLY A 39 10.74 18.12 31.93
CA GLY A 39 11.73 17.57 31.00
C GLY A 39 11.68 16.04 30.83
N THR A 40 10.73 15.35 31.47
CA THR A 40 10.56 13.89 31.30
C THR A 40 10.03 13.56 29.91
N PHE A 41 9.01 14.30 29.45
CA PHE A 41 8.43 14.09 28.12
C PHE A 41 8.94 15.16 27.14
N PRO A 42 8.78 14.95 25.82
CA PRO A 42 8.96 16.02 24.86
C PRO A 42 8.10 17.26 25.23
N PRO A 43 8.58 18.50 25.00
CA PRO A 43 7.89 19.71 25.45
C PRO A 43 6.42 19.81 25.02
N VAL A 44 6.11 19.44 23.77
CA VAL A 44 4.74 19.46 23.24
C VAL A 44 3.82 18.49 24.01
N ILE A 45 4.35 17.36 24.48
CA ILE A 45 3.62 16.38 25.28
C ILE A 45 3.44 16.88 26.72
N GLU A 46 4.43 17.56 27.29
CA GLU A 46 4.30 18.19 28.60
C GLU A 46 3.19 19.25 28.61
N ASP A 47 3.12 20.11 27.60
CA ASP A 47 2.06 21.12 27.47
C ASP A 47 0.65 20.50 27.38
N LEU A 48 0.55 19.28 26.83
CA LEU A 48 -0.70 18.53 26.74
C LEU A 48 -1.09 17.85 28.05
N ILE A 49 -0.13 17.52 28.92
CA ILE A 49 -0.37 16.77 30.16
C ILE A 49 -0.46 17.70 31.38
N VAL A 50 0.47 18.64 31.49
CA VAL A 50 0.66 19.47 32.68
C VAL A 50 -0.55 20.37 32.87
N GLY A 51 -1.12 20.34 34.08
CA GLY A 51 -2.28 21.15 34.44
C GLY A 51 -3.62 20.69 33.83
N LYS A 52 -3.66 19.62 33.01
CA LYS A 52 -4.92 19.06 32.51
C LYS A 52 -5.58 18.16 33.54
N ARG A 53 -6.92 18.14 33.50
CA ARG A 53 -7.74 17.24 34.32
C ARG A 53 -8.10 15.99 33.52
N TYR A 54 -7.80 14.82 34.08
CA TYR A 54 -8.14 13.51 33.52
C TYR A 54 -9.60 13.18 33.82
N ARG A 55 -10.52 13.90 33.16
CA ARG A 55 -11.96 13.80 33.40
C ARG A 55 -12.57 12.54 32.81
N HIS A 56 -11.97 12.01 31.76
CA HIS A 56 -12.47 10.84 31.05
C HIS A 56 -11.88 9.56 31.63
N ARG A 57 -12.70 8.52 31.74
CA ARG A 57 -12.25 7.17 32.07
C ARG A 57 -12.64 6.23 30.95
N VAL A 58 -11.65 5.51 30.44
CA VAL A 58 -11.84 4.49 29.41
C VAL A 58 -11.59 3.14 30.06
N ASP A 59 -12.57 2.25 29.96
CA ASP A 59 -12.41 0.87 30.41
C ASP A 59 -11.52 0.12 29.42
N MET A 60 -10.31 -0.23 29.85
CA MET A 60 -9.33 -0.93 29.00
C MET A 60 -8.94 -2.27 29.60
N HIS A 61 -8.80 -3.26 28.73
CA HIS A 61 -8.15 -4.53 28.97
C HIS A 61 -6.64 -4.33 28.84
N LEU A 62 -5.95 -4.47 29.96
CA LEU A 62 -4.50 -4.30 30.09
C LEU A 62 -3.87 -5.54 30.73
N MET A 63 -2.62 -5.80 30.39
CA MET A 63 -1.83 -6.84 31.05
C MET A 63 -1.19 -6.31 32.33
N THR A 64 -1.35 -7.06 33.41
CA THR A 64 -0.61 -6.83 34.65
C THR A 64 0.86 -7.23 34.50
N PRO A 65 1.76 -6.75 35.39
CA PRO A 65 3.17 -7.19 35.41
C PRO A 65 3.35 -8.72 35.48
N LYS A 66 2.35 -9.45 35.99
CA LYS A 66 2.34 -10.92 36.10
C LYS A 66 1.71 -11.62 34.89
N GLY A 67 1.48 -10.90 33.78
CA GLY A 67 0.89 -11.42 32.54
C GLY A 67 -0.58 -11.76 32.62
N ARG A 68 -1.31 -11.29 33.64
CA ARG A 68 -2.77 -11.48 33.74
C ARG A 68 -3.51 -10.31 33.12
N GLU A 69 -4.49 -10.60 32.29
CA GLU A 69 -5.39 -9.59 31.74
C GLU A 69 -6.34 -9.06 32.82
N ARG A 70 -6.50 -7.74 32.86
CA ARG A 70 -7.43 -7.04 33.75
C ARG A 70 -8.13 -5.92 32.99
N LYS A 71 -9.44 -5.82 33.20
CA LYS A 71 -10.22 -4.66 32.79
C LYS A 71 -10.14 -3.59 33.87
N LEU A 72 -9.66 -2.40 33.54
CA LEU A 72 -9.44 -1.29 34.48
C LEU A 72 -9.94 0.04 33.89
N PRO A 73 -10.54 0.93 34.71
CA PRO A 73 -10.95 2.25 34.28
C PRO A 73 -9.75 3.21 34.26
N VAL A 74 -9.17 3.41 33.07
CA VAL A 74 -7.97 4.22 32.83
C VAL A 74 -8.33 5.71 32.77
N PRO A 75 -7.81 6.56 33.67
CA PRO A 75 -7.95 8.02 33.54
C PRO A 75 -7.21 8.52 32.29
N THR A 76 -7.90 9.26 31.43
CA THR A 76 -7.34 9.74 30.15
C THR A 76 -7.55 11.24 29.95
N ILE A 77 -6.67 11.83 29.15
CA ILE A 77 -6.88 13.12 28.49
C ILE A 77 -7.51 12.79 27.13
N ALA A 78 -8.74 13.23 26.91
CA ALA A 78 -9.44 13.03 25.65
C ALA A 78 -9.20 14.23 24.73
N CYS A 79 -8.77 13.94 23.51
CA CYS A 79 -8.65 14.85 22.40
C CYS A 79 -9.66 14.43 21.34
N THR A 80 -10.59 15.32 21.00
CA THR A 80 -11.49 15.09 19.87
C THR A 80 -10.69 14.77 18.60
N PRO A 81 -11.28 14.11 17.58
CA PRO A 81 -10.56 13.82 16.34
C PRO A 81 -9.90 15.04 15.68
N GLU A 82 -10.53 16.22 15.77
CA GLU A 82 -9.94 17.49 15.34
C GLU A 82 -8.71 17.88 16.15
N GLN A 83 -8.81 17.85 17.49
CA GLN A 83 -7.70 18.16 18.41
C GLN A 83 -6.57 17.13 18.33
N ALA A 84 -6.85 15.89 17.93
CA ALA A 84 -5.85 14.84 17.79
C ALA A 84 -4.87 15.12 16.63
N VAL A 85 -5.29 15.83 15.58
CA VAL A 85 -4.45 16.16 14.42
C VAL A 85 -3.16 16.89 14.81
N PRO A 86 -3.19 18.06 15.50
CA PRO A 86 -1.97 18.75 15.89
C PRO A 86 -1.13 17.96 16.90
N VAL A 87 -1.76 17.16 17.77
CA VAL A 87 -1.05 16.29 18.72
C VAL A 87 -0.24 15.22 17.99
N LEU A 88 -0.89 14.48 17.08
CA LEU A 88 -0.23 13.43 16.29
C LEU A 88 0.79 14.01 15.31
N ALA A 89 0.56 15.21 14.78
CA ALA A 89 1.53 15.93 13.96
C ALA A 89 2.82 16.24 14.72
N ALA A 90 2.71 16.73 15.95
CA ALA A 90 3.87 17.02 16.78
C ALA A 90 4.65 15.75 17.17
N ILE A 91 3.94 14.67 17.52
CA ILE A 91 4.58 13.38 17.82
C ILE A 91 5.29 12.82 16.58
N ALA A 92 4.65 12.90 15.41
CA ALA A 92 5.27 12.49 14.15
C ALA A 92 6.55 13.27 13.84
N ALA A 93 6.56 14.58 14.08
CA ALA A 93 7.75 15.43 13.89
C ALA A 93 8.89 15.05 14.85
N ILE A 94 8.58 14.80 16.13
CA ILE A 94 9.58 14.31 17.11
C ILE A 94 10.21 12.99 16.64
N VAL A 95 9.40 12.07 16.11
CA VAL A 95 9.89 10.77 15.61
C VAL A 95 10.73 10.93 14.34
N ASP A 96 10.43 11.92 13.50
CA ASP A 96 11.21 12.21 12.29
C ASP A 96 12.56 12.82 12.59
N ASP A 97 12.62 13.82 13.47
CA ASP A 97 13.88 14.41 13.94
C ASP A 97 14.80 13.35 14.58
N ALA A 98 14.22 12.37 15.28
CA ALA A 98 14.97 11.31 15.95
C ALA A 98 15.62 10.29 14.99
N LYS A 99 15.17 10.19 13.73
CA LYS A 99 15.72 9.24 12.74
C LYS A 99 17.06 9.69 12.11
N GLY A 100 17.54 10.87 12.48
CA GLY A 100 18.81 11.43 12.05
C GLY A 100 18.61 12.69 11.19
N PRO A 101 19.50 13.69 11.30
CA PRO A 101 19.35 14.93 10.56
C PRO A 101 19.76 14.76 9.09
N ASP A 102 18.94 15.29 8.17
CA ASP A 102 19.42 15.74 6.85
C ASP A 102 20.23 17.05 6.96
N ASP A 103 20.11 17.78 8.09
CA ASP A 103 20.82 19.03 8.37
C ASP A 103 21.42 19.07 9.80
N PRO A 104 22.76 19.00 9.94
CA PRO A 104 23.46 18.99 11.23
C PRO A 104 23.36 20.29 12.03
N ALA A 105 22.77 21.37 11.49
CA ALA A 105 22.54 22.63 12.22
C ALA A 105 21.22 22.65 13.02
N SER A 106 20.35 21.65 12.85
CA SER A 106 19.05 21.57 13.50
C SER A 106 19.19 21.08 14.94
N SER A 107 18.72 21.87 15.92
CA SER A 107 18.58 21.36 17.30
C SER A 107 17.39 20.39 17.36
N PRO A 108 17.56 19.15 17.84
CA PRO A 108 16.47 18.17 17.85
C PRO A 108 15.33 18.62 18.77
N GLN A 109 14.08 18.39 18.35
CA GLN A 109 12.88 18.76 19.13
C GLN A 109 12.73 18.00 20.45
N ALA A 110 13.36 16.83 20.59
CA ALA A 110 13.35 16.02 21.80
C ALA A 110 14.67 15.25 21.95
N THR A 111 15.06 14.96 23.19
CA THR A 111 16.23 14.12 23.44
C THR A 111 15.90 12.64 23.19
N PRO A 112 16.90 11.77 22.94
CA PRO A 112 16.67 10.33 22.80
C PRO A 112 15.95 9.71 24.01
N GLU A 113 16.24 10.18 25.22
CA GLU A 113 15.56 9.74 26.45
C GLU A 113 14.09 10.14 26.46
N GLN A 114 13.75 11.35 25.99
CA GLN A 114 12.37 11.81 25.86
C GLN A 114 11.62 11.03 24.79
N CYS A 115 12.27 10.72 23.65
CA CYS A 115 11.67 9.87 22.62
C CYS A 115 11.35 8.46 23.14
N ALA A 116 12.19 7.92 24.03
CA ALA A 116 11.96 6.61 24.65
C ALA A 116 10.75 6.58 25.62
N THR A 117 10.18 7.74 25.97
CA THR A 117 8.94 7.82 26.77
C THR A 117 7.66 7.61 25.95
N LEU A 118 7.74 7.63 24.61
CA LEU A 118 6.59 7.42 23.73
C LEU A 118 6.30 5.92 23.61
N ALA A 119 5.13 5.47 24.03
CA ALA A 119 4.78 4.07 23.97
C ALA A 119 4.51 3.58 22.53
N PRO A 120 4.67 2.27 22.24
CA PRO A 120 4.50 1.72 20.90
C PRO A 120 3.12 2.00 20.27
N ASP A 121 2.06 2.05 21.06
CA ASP A 121 0.70 2.36 20.64
C ASP A 121 0.54 3.81 20.18
N LEU A 122 1.15 4.76 20.89
CA LEU A 122 1.17 6.16 20.47
C LEU A 122 2.03 6.35 19.22
N LEU A 123 3.17 5.67 19.14
CA LEU A 123 4.04 5.67 17.95
C LEU A 123 3.33 5.10 16.72
N TRP A 124 2.56 4.03 16.89
CA TRP A 124 1.74 3.44 15.83
C TRP A 124 0.65 4.43 15.35
N LEU A 125 -0.02 5.14 16.26
CA LEU A 125 -0.99 6.19 15.90
C LEU A 125 -0.33 7.35 15.15
N ALA A 126 0.87 7.77 15.56
CA ALA A 126 1.64 8.78 14.84
C ALA A 126 2.06 8.29 13.43
N HIS A 127 2.43 7.02 13.29
CA HIS A 127 2.72 6.41 11.99
C HIS A 127 1.48 6.36 11.09
N MET A 128 0.32 6.03 11.66
CA MET A 128 -0.96 6.06 10.97
C MET A 128 -1.31 7.47 10.47
N TYR A 129 -1.17 8.48 11.34
CA TYR A 129 -1.34 9.89 10.98
C TYR A 129 -0.47 10.29 9.79
N ARG A 130 0.81 9.87 9.78
CA ARG A 130 1.74 10.16 8.68
C ARG A 130 1.30 9.52 7.38
N GLY A 131 0.90 8.26 7.40
CA GLY A 131 0.39 7.56 6.22
C GLY A 131 -0.86 8.23 5.65
N LEU A 132 -1.85 8.54 6.51
CA LEU A 132 -3.06 9.25 6.10
C LEU A 132 -2.75 10.65 5.55
N THR A 133 -1.80 11.36 6.14
CA THR A 133 -1.33 12.67 5.65
C THR A 133 -0.68 12.55 4.27
N ALA A 134 0.11 11.51 4.02
CA ALA A 134 0.71 11.26 2.72
C ALA A 134 -0.37 10.98 1.66
N PHE A 135 -1.36 10.14 1.96
CA PHE A 135 -2.50 9.90 1.06
C PHE A 135 -3.32 11.16 0.79
N ALA A 136 -3.60 11.95 1.83
CA ALA A 136 -4.30 13.22 1.71
C ALA A 136 -3.55 14.20 0.79
N ARG A 137 -2.23 14.36 0.98
CA ARG A 137 -1.38 15.21 0.12
C ARG A 137 -1.29 14.70 -1.31
N ALA A 138 -1.34 13.38 -1.52
CA ALA A 138 -1.38 12.77 -2.84
C ALA A 138 -2.78 12.88 -3.52
N GLY A 139 -3.77 13.50 -2.86
CA GLY A 139 -5.13 13.61 -3.39
C GLY A 139 -5.91 12.30 -3.40
N ARG A 140 -5.46 11.28 -2.66
CA ARG A 140 -6.10 9.95 -2.57
C ARG A 140 -7.28 9.96 -1.59
N VAL A 141 -8.17 10.91 -1.76
CA VAL A 141 -9.35 11.10 -0.90
C VAL A 141 -10.62 11.24 -1.75
N THR A 142 -11.72 10.75 -1.19
CA THR A 142 -13.06 10.87 -1.74
C THR A 142 -13.98 11.50 -0.69
N ILE A 143 -15.25 11.67 -1.03
CA ILE A 143 -16.23 12.30 -0.16
C ILE A 143 -17.34 11.30 0.13
N LYS A 144 -17.75 11.21 1.39
CA LYS A 144 -18.93 10.47 1.84
C LYS A 144 -19.89 11.41 2.58
N LEU A 145 -21.13 10.94 2.74
CA LEU A 145 -22.10 11.55 3.63
C LEU A 145 -22.32 10.64 4.83
N GLY A 146 -21.92 11.11 6.01
CA GLY A 146 -22.26 10.49 7.28
C GLY A 146 -23.62 10.99 7.77
N PHE A 147 -24.41 10.11 8.38
CA PHE A 147 -25.63 10.50 9.07
C PHE A 147 -25.37 10.47 10.58
N PHE A 148 -25.40 11.63 11.22
CA PHE A 148 -25.14 11.80 12.64
C PHE A 148 -26.11 12.83 13.22
N GLU A 149 -26.63 12.60 14.44
CA GLU A 149 -27.59 13.49 15.10
C GLU A 149 -28.77 13.95 14.21
N ARG A 150 -29.29 13.03 13.40
CA ARG A 150 -30.38 13.25 12.45
C ARG A 150 -30.07 14.24 11.32
N GLN A 151 -28.79 14.53 11.09
CA GLN A 151 -28.31 15.44 10.06
C GLN A 151 -27.26 14.75 9.18
N TRP A 152 -27.08 15.28 7.97
CA TRP A 152 -26.10 14.78 7.00
C TRP A 152 -24.84 15.63 7.03
N TYR A 153 -23.71 14.98 7.27
CA TYR A 153 -22.40 15.62 7.32
C TYR A 153 -21.55 15.12 6.14
N PRO A 154 -21.04 16.02 5.29
CA PRO A 154 -20.06 15.66 4.29
C PRO A 154 -18.70 15.48 4.97
N THR A 155 -18.09 14.34 4.75
CA THR A 155 -16.77 14.02 5.31
C THR A 155 -15.84 13.47 4.24
N TRP A 156 -14.55 13.71 4.44
CA TRP A 156 -13.53 13.09 3.60
C TRP A 156 -13.38 11.63 4.00
N GLN A 157 -13.15 10.77 3.01
CA GLN A 157 -12.90 9.36 3.19
C GLN A 157 -11.70 8.95 2.34
N LEU A 158 -10.93 7.96 2.80
CA LEU A 158 -9.81 7.44 2.03
C LEU A 158 -10.32 6.87 0.70
N ALA A 159 -9.58 7.11 -0.38
CA ALA A 159 -9.91 6.48 -1.65
C ALA A 159 -9.87 4.95 -1.51
N ALA A 160 -10.73 4.25 -2.24
CA ALA A 160 -10.87 2.80 -2.15
C ALA A 160 -9.94 2.04 -3.10
N GLY A 161 -8.75 2.59 -3.35
CA GLY A 161 -7.76 1.98 -4.25
C GLY A 161 -7.03 0.80 -3.63
N LEU A 162 -6.29 0.07 -4.49
CA LEU A 162 -5.56 -1.13 -4.08
C LEU A 162 -4.47 -0.81 -3.05
N GLY A 163 -3.73 0.29 -3.27
CA GLY A 163 -2.65 0.71 -2.39
C GLY A 163 -3.16 1.14 -1.01
N GLU A 164 -4.24 1.91 -0.97
CA GLU A 164 -4.87 2.37 0.26
C GLU A 164 -5.40 1.20 1.10
N ARG A 165 -6.08 0.25 0.46
CA ARG A 165 -6.59 -0.97 1.12
C ARG A 165 -5.46 -1.86 1.63
N GLY A 166 -4.43 -2.09 0.81
CA GLY A 166 -3.28 -2.89 1.22
C GLY A 166 -2.50 -2.25 2.36
N TRP A 167 -2.39 -0.92 2.37
CA TRP A 167 -1.79 -0.19 3.48
C TRP A 167 -2.60 -0.34 4.78
N LEU A 168 -3.94 -0.22 4.74
CA LEU A 168 -4.79 -0.45 5.91
C LEU A 168 -4.62 -1.88 6.47
N VAL A 169 -4.56 -2.90 5.61
CA VAL A 169 -4.31 -4.29 6.03
C VAL A 169 -2.95 -4.41 6.75
N SER A 170 -1.90 -3.80 6.19
CA SER A 170 -0.57 -3.78 6.83
C SER A 170 -0.60 -3.05 8.18
N MET A 171 -1.33 -1.93 8.27
CA MET A 171 -1.51 -1.20 9.54
C MET A 171 -2.24 -2.05 10.59
N THR A 172 -3.27 -2.80 10.20
CA THR A 172 -3.99 -3.73 11.08
C THR A 172 -3.08 -4.86 11.58
N LYS A 173 -2.23 -5.43 10.72
CA LYS A 173 -1.25 -6.45 11.14
C LYS A 173 -0.18 -5.90 12.09
N ALA A 174 0.23 -4.65 11.88
CA ALA A 174 1.23 -3.98 12.71
C ALA A 174 0.64 -3.35 13.99
N ALA A 175 -0.67 -3.40 14.19
CA ALA A 175 -1.35 -2.75 15.31
C ALA A 175 -0.94 -3.39 16.65
N PRO A 176 -0.49 -2.58 17.63
CA PRO A 176 -0.16 -3.09 18.97
C PRO A 176 -1.35 -3.75 19.64
N GLY A 177 -1.09 -4.76 20.48
CA GLY A 177 -2.14 -5.54 21.15
C GLY A 177 -3.14 -4.71 21.95
N VAL A 178 -2.69 -3.61 22.57
CA VAL A 178 -3.58 -2.69 23.29
C VAL A 178 -4.61 -2.02 22.37
N ILE A 179 -4.25 -1.72 21.12
CA ILE A 179 -5.17 -1.15 20.13
C ILE A 179 -6.18 -2.21 19.68
N THR A 180 -5.70 -3.42 19.34
CA THR A 180 -6.56 -4.47 18.77
C THR A 180 -7.52 -5.08 19.79
N ILE A 181 -7.08 -5.30 21.03
CA ILE A 181 -7.92 -5.86 22.10
C ILE A 181 -9.02 -4.87 22.51
N ASN A 182 -8.70 -3.57 22.61
CA ASN A 182 -9.64 -2.56 23.13
C ASN A 182 -10.48 -1.88 22.04
N GLY A 183 -9.96 -1.79 20.82
CA GLY A 183 -10.62 -1.08 19.71
C GLY A 183 -11.61 -1.93 18.91
N GLY A 184 -11.56 -3.25 19.05
CA GLY A 184 -12.38 -4.17 18.25
C GLY A 184 -11.85 -4.37 16.82
N PRO A 185 -12.59 -5.14 15.99
CA PRO A 185 -12.08 -5.63 14.71
C PRO A 185 -11.97 -4.55 13.63
N THR A 186 -12.65 -3.41 13.77
CA THR A 186 -12.70 -2.32 12.77
C THR A 186 -11.92 -1.08 13.19
N ILE A 187 -11.10 -1.16 14.24
CA ILE A 187 -10.48 0.03 14.84
C ILE A 187 -9.62 0.81 13.84
N VAL A 188 -8.89 0.13 12.96
CA VAL A 188 -8.03 0.78 11.97
C VAL A 188 -8.87 1.50 10.92
N GLU A 189 -9.93 0.86 10.43
CA GLU A 189 -10.86 1.49 9.51
C GLU A 189 -11.58 2.68 10.16
N ASP A 190 -11.98 2.56 11.43
CA ASP A 190 -12.64 3.61 12.20
C ASP A 190 -11.71 4.82 12.41
N ILE A 191 -10.44 4.59 12.77
CA ILE A 191 -9.43 5.67 12.86
C ILE A 191 -9.25 6.33 11.50
N ALA A 192 -9.07 5.56 10.42
CA ALA A 192 -8.87 6.11 9.09
C ALA A 192 -10.08 6.93 8.62
N ASP A 193 -11.30 6.47 8.91
CA ASP A 193 -12.54 7.14 8.55
C ASP A 193 -12.79 8.44 9.33
N GLU A 194 -12.40 8.50 10.60
CA GLU A 194 -12.60 9.69 11.45
C GLU A 194 -11.44 10.69 11.30
N LEU A 195 -10.20 10.22 11.41
CA LEU A 195 -9.01 11.08 11.47
C LEU A 195 -8.69 11.73 10.12
N LEU A 196 -8.89 11.02 9.00
CA LEU A 196 -8.56 11.55 7.67
C LEU A 196 -9.33 12.83 7.36
N HIS A 197 -10.59 12.93 7.76
CA HIS A 197 -11.39 14.15 7.56
C HIS A 197 -10.72 15.38 8.15
N TRP A 198 -10.25 15.27 9.40
CA TRP A 198 -9.61 16.37 10.11
C TRP A 198 -8.21 16.66 9.59
N ILE A 199 -7.46 15.63 9.16
CA ILE A 199 -6.17 15.81 8.48
C ILE A 199 -6.37 16.64 7.21
N VAL A 200 -7.32 16.26 6.35
CA VAL A 200 -7.57 16.97 5.09
C VAL A 200 -8.02 18.40 5.36
N ASN A 201 -8.94 18.62 6.30
CA ASN A 201 -9.39 19.96 6.67
C ASN A 201 -8.24 20.83 7.19
N SER A 202 -7.33 20.28 8.00
CA SER A 202 -6.12 20.98 8.45
C SER A 202 -5.21 21.41 7.29
N LEU A 203 -5.02 20.54 6.28
CA LEU A 203 -4.19 20.84 5.11
C LEU A 203 -4.79 21.92 4.19
N ILE A 204 -6.10 21.93 4.01
CA ILE A 204 -6.78 22.86 3.09
C ILE A 204 -7.30 24.13 3.76
N SER A 205 -7.30 24.18 5.10
CA SER A 205 -7.86 25.31 5.87
C SER A 205 -7.25 26.65 5.47
N ALA A 206 -5.93 26.72 5.28
CA ALA A 206 -5.27 27.97 4.87
C ALA A 206 -5.76 28.49 3.51
N GLU A 207 -5.99 27.61 2.54
CA GLU A 207 -6.50 28.00 1.21
C GLU A 207 -8.01 28.29 1.27
N TYR A 208 -8.77 27.60 2.12
CA TYR A 208 -10.20 27.88 2.32
C TYR A 208 -10.47 29.29 2.82
N HIS A 209 -9.66 29.75 3.79
CA HIS A 209 -9.78 31.07 4.41
C HIS A 209 -9.16 32.21 3.59
N ARG A 210 -8.56 31.90 2.44
CA ARG A 210 -8.02 32.91 1.54
C ARG A 210 -9.16 33.81 1.02
N PRO A 211 -8.96 35.14 0.92
CA PRO A 211 -9.99 36.03 0.38
C PRO A 211 -10.40 35.63 -1.05
N ARG A 212 -11.71 35.56 -1.29
CA ARG A 212 -12.28 35.20 -2.61
C ARG A 212 -13.34 36.22 -3.06
N PRO A 213 -13.50 36.45 -4.37
CA PRO A 213 -14.56 37.31 -4.90
C PRO A 213 -15.96 36.74 -4.68
N THR A 214 -16.09 35.42 -4.65
CA THR A 214 -17.35 34.70 -4.49
C THR A 214 -17.27 33.72 -3.33
N PRO A 215 -18.37 33.54 -2.57
CA PRO A 215 -18.41 32.55 -1.50
C PRO A 215 -18.25 31.13 -2.05
N TRP A 216 -17.81 30.23 -1.18
CA TRP A 216 -17.79 28.80 -1.47
C TRP A 216 -19.21 28.26 -1.62
N HIS A 217 -19.37 27.20 -2.41
CA HIS A 217 -20.63 26.46 -2.46
C HIS A 217 -20.94 25.83 -1.10
N ASP A 218 -22.22 25.83 -0.67
CA ASP A 218 -22.67 25.32 0.65
C ASP A 218 -22.08 23.95 1.00
N PHE A 219 -21.97 23.05 0.01
CA PHE A 219 -21.38 21.73 0.22
C PHE A 219 -19.88 21.77 0.58
N ALA A 220 -19.10 22.61 -0.12
CA ALA A 220 -17.67 22.73 0.13
C ALA A 220 -17.41 23.40 1.48
N ALA A 221 -18.18 24.45 1.80
CA ALA A 221 -18.13 25.08 3.11
C ALA A 221 -18.47 24.09 4.22
N ALA A 222 -19.57 23.32 4.08
CA ALA A 222 -19.97 22.30 5.05
C ALA A 222 -18.90 21.20 5.24
N LEU A 223 -18.17 20.83 4.19
CA LEU A 223 -17.12 19.83 4.26
C LEU A 223 -15.87 20.33 5.00
N VAL A 224 -15.45 21.58 4.79
CA VAL A 224 -14.26 22.15 5.46
C VAL A 224 -14.57 22.58 6.89
N GLU A 225 -15.74 23.16 7.13
CA GLU A 225 -16.17 23.63 8.45
C GLU A 225 -16.83 22.51 9.29
N SER A 226 -16.95 21.31 8.72
CA SER A 226 -17.58 20.14 9.36
C SER A 226 -19.01 20.42 9.85
N ASN A 227 -19.74 21.24 9.08
CA ASN A 227 -21.12 21.65 9.36
C ASN A 227 -22.14 20.72 8.67
N PRO A 228 -23.37 20.59 9.21
CA PRO A 228 -24.41 19.78 8.58
C PRO A 228 -24.89 20.43 7.27
N LEU A 229 -25.20 19.61 6.27
CA LEU A 229 -25.78 20.09 5.02
C LEU A 229 -27.23 20.54 5.21
N ARG A 230 -27.53 21.75 4.74
CA ARG A 230 -28.91 22.27 4.65
C ARG A 230 -29.83 21.40 3.78
N ARG A 231 -29.28 20.80 2.72
CA ARG A 231 -30.00 19.94 1.75
C ARG A 231 -29.31 18.59 1.58
N GLY A 232 -29.07 17.89 2.69
CA GLY A 232 -28.67 16.48 2.65
C GLY A 232 -29.86 15.55 2.41
N GLY A 233 -29.65 14.44 1.72
CA GLY A 233 -30.72 13.45 1.50
C GLY A 233 -30.26 12.20 0.77
N ALA A 234 -31.08 11.15 0.80
CA ALA A 234 -30.77 9.84 0.22
C ALA A 234 -30.38 9.90 -1.26
N THR A 235 -30.98 10.82 -2.03
CA THR A 235 -30.63 11.04 -3.45
C THR A 235 -29.18 11.49 -3.62
N LEU A 236 -28.72 12.43 -2.79
CA LEU A 236 -27.34 12.91 -2.82
C LEU A 236 -26.37 11.82 -2.36
N VAL A 237 -26.74 11.05 -1.33
CA VAL A 237 -25.97 9.88 -0.88
C VAL A 237 -25.82 8.86 -2.01
N SER A 238 -26.91 8.54 -2.71
CA SER A 238 -26.88 7.60 -3.84
C SER A 238 -26.03 8.13 -5.00
N ALA A 239 -26.14 9.41 -5.33
CA ALA A 239 -25.33 10.04 -6.37
C ALA A 239 -23.83 10.03 -6.02
N LEU A 240 -23.47 10.36 -4.77
CA LEU A 240 -22.10 10.31 -4.27
C LEU A 240 -21.54 8.89 -4.25
N ASN A 241 -22.34 7.92 -3.81
CA ASN A 241 -21.94 6.52 -3.87
C ASN A 241 -21.69 6.07 -5.31
N LYS A 242 -22.59 6.38 -6.26
CA LYS A 242 -22.38 6.07 -7.68
C LYS A 242 -21.13 6.73 -8.26
N TRP A 243 -20.89 7.99 -7.92
CA TRP A 243 -19.67 8.71 -8.34
C TRP A 243 -18.41 8.07 -7.75
N ARG A 244 -18.40 7.78 -6.44
CA ARG A 244 -17.29 7.10 -5.79
C ARG A 244 -17.07 5.72 -6.39
N ASP A 245 -18.13 4.96 -6.64
CA ASP A 245 -18.06 3.64 -7.24
C ASP A 245 -17.57 3.72 -8.69
N SER A 246 -17.83 4.81 -9.42
CA SER A 246 -17.23 5.02 -10.75
C SER A 246 -15.72 5.30 -10.71
N ILE A 247 -15.21 5.83 -9.59
CA ILE A 247 -13.78 6.04 -9.34
C ILE A 247 -13.14 4.75 -8.80
N ALA A 248 -13.83 4.05 -7.91
CA ALA A 248 -13.41 2.83 -7.23
C ALA A 248 -13.66 1.55 -8.05
N ALA A 249 -14.43 1.63 -9.14
CA ALA A 249 -14.46 0.68 -10.25
C ALA A 249 -13.15 0.76 -11.04
N ILE A 250 -12.05 0.78 -10.29
CA ILE A 250 -10.74 0.48 -10.75
C ILE A 250 -10.83 -0.95 -11.25
N ASP A 251 -10.70 -1.08 -12.57
CA ASP A 251 -10.37 -2.33 -13.24
C ASP A 251 -9.06 -2.84 -12.63
N VAL A 252 -9.19 -3.67 -11.60
CA VAL A 252 -8.09 -4.52 -11.17
C VAL A 252 -7.77 -5.41 -12.36
N GLN A 253 -6.57 -5.29 -12.89
CA GLN A 253 -6.12 -6.01 -14.07
C GLN A 253 -4.97 -6.93 -13.69
N LEU A 254 -5.01 -8.14 -14.24
CA LEU A 254 -3.90 -9.08 -14.13
C LEU A 254 -2.86 -8.71 -15.19
N VAL A 255 -1.60 -8.59 -14.77
CA VAL A 255 -0.45 -8.35 -15.63
C VAL A 255 0.49 -9.53 -15.50
N LEU A 256 0.79 -10.18 -16.61
CA LEU A 256 1.78 -11.24 -16.69
C LEU A 256 3.07 -10.63 -17.24
N MET A 257 4.12 -10.59 -16.43
CA MET A 257 5.43 -10.08 -16.83
C MET A 257 6.40 -11.24 -16.96
N ILE A 258 6.96 -11.40 -18.16
CA ILE A 258 7.97 -12.42 -18.44
C ILE A 258 9.33 -11.79 -18.17
N GLU A 259 10.05 -12.35 -17.20
CA GLU A 259 11.40 -11.92 -16.83
C GLU A 259 12.45 -12.79 -17.53
N GLU A 260 13.55 -12.16 -17.94
CA GLU A 260 14.67 -12.86 -18.55
C GLU A 260 15.54 -13.49 -17.45
N PRO A 261 15.91 -14.79 -17.56
CA PRO A 261 16.79 -15.42 -16.62
C PRO A 261 18.16 -14.74 -16.62
N ASP A 262 18.76 -14.62 -15.44
CA ASP A 262 20.14 -14.14 -15.33
C ASP A 262 21.07 -15.09 -16.09
N PRO A 263 21.90 -14.59 -17.04
CA PRO A 263 22.86 -15.41 -17.76
C PRO A 263 23.94 -16.03 -16.87
N ASN A 264 24.13 -15.56 -15.64
CA ASN A 264 25.14 -16.06 -14.71
C ASN A 264 24.59 -16.13 -13.27
N PRO A 265 23.73 -17.10 -12.95
CA PRO A 265 23.27 -17.26 -11.58
C PRO A 265 24.47 -17.58 -10.67
N ASP A 266 24.62 -16.87 -9.55
CA ASP A 266 25.67 -17.07 -8.52
C ASP A 266 25.65 -18.48 -7.84
N LEU A 267 24.95 -19.44 -8.43
CA LEU A 267 24.91 -20.82 -8.01
C LEU A 267 26.12 -21.56 -8.58
N GLU A 268 27.14 -21.80 -7.74
CA GLU A 268 28.19 -22.76 -8.04
C GLU A 268 27.56 -24.11 -8.40
N SER A 269 27.57 -24.45 -9.68
CA SER A 269 26.98 -25.69 -10.18
C SER A 269 27.84 -26.86 -9.70
N ALA A 270 27.43 -27.50 -8.60
CA ALA A 270 27.99 -28.76 -8.15
C ALA A 270 27.64 -29.89 -9.14
N GLY A 271 28.36 -29.95 -10.26
CA GLY A 271 28.27 -31.04 -11.23
C GLY A 271 27.99 -30.62 -12.67
N GLY A 272 28.99 -30.02 -13.34
CA GLY A 272 29.31 -30.21 -14.78
C GLY A 272 28.27 -29.95 -15.88
N SER A 273 27.02 -29.65 -15.59
CA SER A 273 25.97 -29.31 -16.57
C SER A 273 25.47 -27.90 -16.27
N SER A 274 25.57 -27.00 -17.25
CA SER A 274 24.95 -25.67 -17.12
C SER A 274 23.45 -25.85 -16.88
N PRO A 275 22.88 -25.32 -15.78
CA PRO A 275 21.46 -25.48 -15.49
C PRO A 275 20.64 -24.89 -16.64
N GLN A 276 19.56 -25.57 -17.03
CA GLN A 276 18.68 -25.03 -18.05
C GLN A 276 18.06 -23.71 -17.56
N PRO A 277 17.95 -22.70 -18.44
CA PRO A 277 17.37 -21.41 -18.07
C PRO A 277 15.89 -21.57 -17.71
N ILE A 278 15.53 -21.05 -16.53
CA ILE A 278 14.16 -21.01 -16.01
C ILE A 278 13.61 -19.60 -16.17
N TRP A 279 12.44 -19.49 -16.77
CA TRP A 279 11.78 -18.22 -17.07
C TRP A 279 10.66 -17.93 -16.07
N PRO A 280 10.83 -16.92 -15.19
CA PRO A 280 9.75 -16.48 -14.31
C PRO A 280 8.68 -15.72 -15.12
N ILE A 281 7.45 -16.19 -15.02
CA ILE A 281 6.25 -15.42 -15.34
C ILE A 281 5.72 -14.84 -14.04
N ARG A 282 6.00 -13.55 -13.82
CA ARG A 282 5.49 -12.79 -12.67
C ARG A 282 4.02 -12.49 -12.88
N VAL A 283 3.19 -12.93 -11.94
CA VAL A 283 1.76 -12.68 -11.94
C VAL A 283 1.48 -11.50 -11.03
N GLN A 284 1.35 -10.34 -11.64
CA GLN A 284 1.20 -9.07 -10.97
C GLN A 284 -0.22 -8.53 -11.10
N VAL A 285 -0.61 -7.69 -10.16
CA VAL A 285 -1.88 -6.97 -10.15
C VAL A 285 -1.63 -5.48 -10.34
N ARG A 286 -2.47 -4.83 -11.13
CA ARG A 286 -2.47 -3.37 -11.25
C ARG A 286 -3.86 -2.80 -11.07
N SER A 287 -3.89 -1.54 -10.64
CA SER A 287 -5.10 -0.75 -10.40
C SER A 287 -5.04 0.48 -11.30
N GLY A 288 -5.87 0.53 -12.36
CA GLY A 288 -5.91 1.66 -13.27
C GLY A 288 -4.56 1.95 -13.96
N VAL A 289 -3.95 3.09 -13.64
CA VAL A 289 -2.65 3.55 -14.17
C VAL A 289 -1.48 3.33 -13.20
N ASP A 290 -1.74 2.76 -12.02
CA ASP A 290 -0.69 2.48 -11.04
C ASP A 290 0.26 1.37 -11.55
N ALA A 291 1.48 1.36 -11.02
CA ALA A 291 2.48 0.35 -11.37
C ALA A 291 2.01 -1.07 -10.96
N PRO A 292 2.25 -2.11 -11.79
CA PRO A 292 2.01 -3.49 -11.42
C PRO A 292 2.80 -3.89 -10.17
N MET A 293 2.15 -4.64 -9.27
CA MET A 293 2.76 -5.12 -8.01
C MET A 293 2.59 -6.64 -7.87
N PRO A 294 3.53 -7.33 -7.19
CA PRO A 294 3.42 -8.77 -6.94
C PRO A 294 2.18 -9.10 -6.10
N ILE A 295 1.56 -10.24 -6.37
CA ILE A 295 0.37 -10.68 -5.66
C ILE A 295 0.76 -11.52 -4.45
N HIS A 296 0.51 -10.97 -3.26
CA HIS A 296 0.45 -11.73 -2.01
C HIS A 296 -0.97 -11.63 -1.45
N PRO A 297 -1.80 -12.70 -1.49
CA PRO A 297 -3.21 -12.62 -1.07
C PRO A 297 -3.39 -12.10 0.35
N ALA A 298 -2.42 -12.31 1.24
CA ALA A 298 -2.43 -11.79 2.59
C ALA A 298 -2.40 -10.25 2.66
N ASN A 299 -1.95 -9.56 1.61
CA ASN A 299 -1.80 -8.09 1.57
C ASN A 299 -3.04 -7.39 1.00
N PHE A 300 -4.05 -8.14 0.55
CA PHE A 300 -5.28 -7.59 -0.02
C PHE A 300 -6.48 -7.89 0.87
N ASP A 301 -7.51 -7.04 0.76
CA ASP A 301 -8.79 -7.29 1.41
C ASP A 301 -9.56 -8.45 0.74
N HIS A 302 -10.63 -8.92 1.39
CA HIS A 302 -11.43 -10.04 0.86
C HIS A 302 -12.07 -9.74 -0.49
N ALA A 303 -12.53 -8.51 -0.73
CA ALA A 303 -13.20 -8.14 -1.98
C ALA A 303 -12.24 -8.17 -3.17
N THR A 304 -11.06 -7.57 -3.00
CA THR A 304 -9.99 -7.60 -4.00
C THR A 304 -9.52 -9.02 -4.23
N ASN A 305 -9.26 -9.79 -3.17
CA ASN A 305 -8.87 -11.21 -3.27
C ASN A 305 -9.87 -12.03 -4.09
N ARG A 306 -11.17 -11.85 -3.87
CA ARG A 306 -12.21 -12.51 -4.69
C ARG A 306 -12.10 -12.12 -6.17
N ARG A 307 -11.86 -10.84 -6.47
CA ARG A 307 -11.75 -10.36 -7.85
C ARG A 307 -10.50 -10.88 -8.55
N ILE A 308 -9.32 -10.78 -7.92
CA ILE A 308 -8.07 -11.31 -8.50
C ILE A 308 -8.13 -12.83 -8.66
N THR A 309 -8.80 -13.54 -7.74
CA THR A 309 -8.98 -15.00 -7.85
C THR A 309 -9.88 -15.35 -9.03
N ALA A 310 -10.93 -14.57 -9.29
CA ALA A 310 -11.77 -14.74 -10.48
C ALA A 310 -10.98 -14.51 -11.77
N LEU A 311 -10.18 -13.44 -11.85
CA LEU A 311 -9.31 -13.16 -13.00
C LEU A 311 -8.26 -14.26 -13.22
N ARG A 312 -7.67 -14.78 -12.14
CA ARG A 312 -6.74 -15.92 -12.22
C ARG A 312 -7.43 -17.16 -12.79
N ARG A 313 -8.65 -17.48 -12.33
CA ARG A 313 -9.43 -18.61 -12.87
C ARG A 313 -9.74 -18.44 -14.35
N GLU A 314 -10.08 -17.23 -14.78
CA GLU A 314 -10.26 -16.93 -16.21
C GLU A 314 -8.97 -17.16 -17.01
N ALA A 315 -7.83 -16.73 -16.48
CA ALA A 315 -6.52 -16.98 -17.11
C ALA A 315 -6.17 -18.48 -17.19
N GLN A 316 -6.49 -19.26 -16.14
CA GLN A 316 -6.30 -20.71 -16.09
C GLN A 316 -7.15 -21.47 -17.11
N LEU A 317 -8.35 -20.98 -17.42
CA LEU A 317 -9.19 -21.56 -18.48
C LEU A 317 -8.60 -21.36 -19.88
N ILE A 318 -7.73 -20.36 -20.06
CA ILE A 318 -7.09 -20.07 -21.34
C ILE A 318 -5.85 -20.94 -21.53
N THR A 319 -5.04 -21.09 -20.47
CA THR A 319 -3.79 -21.84 -20.53
C THR A 319 -3.49 -22.62 -19.24
N PRO A 320 -3.09 -23.91 -19.36
CA PRO A 320 -2.72 -24.72 -18.20
C PRO A 320 -1.40 -24.27 -17.56
N TYR A 321 -0.57 -23.49 -18.27
CA TYR A 321 0.70 -23.01 -17.75
C TYR A 321 0.52 -22.14 -16.50
N LEU A 322 -0.62 -21.44 -16.36
CA LEU A 322 -0.92 -20.58 -15.21
C LEU A 322 -1.58 -21.30 -14.01
N ASN A 323 -1.62 -22.64 -14.02
CA ASN A 323 -2.20 -23.43 -12.95
C ASN A 323 -1.22 -23.58 -11.75
N PRO A 324 -1.60 -23.20 -10.51
CA PRO A 324 -0.77 -23.40 -9.32
C PRO A 324 -0.46 -24.86 -9.01
N ASP A 325 -1.35 -25.79 -9.38
CA ASP A 325 -1.19 -27.21 -9.06
C ASP A 325 -0.18 -27.90 -10.00
N ARG A 326 0.34 -27.15 -10.98
CA ARG A 326 1.35 -27.65 -11.90
C ARG A 326 2.69 -27.77 -11.16
N PRO A 327 3.39 -28.92 -11.26
CA PRO A 327 4.72 -29.03 -10.71
C PRO A 327 5.67 -28.05 -11.39
N ASP A 328 6.48 -27.38 -10.58
CA ASP A 328 7.56 -26.54 -11.08
C ASP A 328 8.60 -27.39 -11.84
N PRO A 329 9.36 -26.78 -12.76
CA PRO A 329 10.54 -27.42 -13.35
C PRO A 329 11.51 -27.89 -12.26
N ASP A 330 12.07 -29.09 -12.43
CA ASP A 330 13.05 -29.67 -11.52
C ASP A 330 14.39 -28.93 -11.62
N SER A 331 14.49 -27.78 -10.94
CA SER A 331 15.65 -26.90 -10.97
C SER A 331 15.83 -26.16 -9.63
N PRO A 332 17.05 -26.13 -9.07
CA PRO A 332 17.33 -25.40 -7.84
C PRO A 332 17.14 -23.88 -7.99
N LEU A 333 17.16 -23.36 -9.22
CA LEU A 333 16.93 -21.94 -9.53
C LEU A 333 15.52 -21.49 -9.13
N VAL A 334 14.52 -22.38 -9.18
CA VAL A 334 13.14 -22.04 -8.85
C VAL A 334 13.02 -21.55 -7.40
N ALA A 335 13.71 -22.21 -6.47
CA ALA A 335 13.69 -21.83 -5.05
C ALA A 335 14.30 -20.44 -4.84
N ALA A 336 15.39 -20.11 -5.54
CA ALA A 336 15.99 -18.77 -5.48
C ALA A 336 15.05 -17.71 -6.06
N LEU A 337 14.42 -17.98 -7.21
CA LEU A 337 13.51 -17.04 -7.88
C LEU A 337 12.21 -16.78 -7.09
N ARG A 338 11.76 -17.75 -6.29
CA ARG A 338 10.61 -17.62 -5.37
C ARG A 338 10.92 -16.74 -4.16
N ASN A 339 12.19 -16.67 -3.76
CA ASN A 339 12.65 -15.84 -2.63
C ASN A 339 13.10 -14.44 -3.05
N ALA A 340 13.00 -14.10 -4.34
CA ALA A 340 13.33 -12.76 -4.84
C ALA A 340 12.33 -11.71 -4.32
N ASP A 341 12.80 -10.48 -4.08
CA ASP A 341 11.99 -9.39 -3.50
C ASP A 341 10.76 -9.02 -4.36
N ASN A 342 10.81 -9.28 -5.67
CA ASN A 342 9.73 -9.01 -6.61
C ASN A 342 8.81 -10.22 -6.87
N ALA A 343 9.02 -11.34 -6.19
CA ALA A 343 8.27 -12.56 -6.39
C ALA A 343 6.87 -12.46 -5.75
N GLY A 344 5.85 -12.90 -6.48
CA GLY A 344 4.48 -13.06 -5.98
C GLY A 344 4.15 -14.52 -5.67
N ASP A 345 3.17 -14.75 -4.79
CA ASP A 345 2.70 -16.09 -4.42
C ASP A 345 2.07 -16.85 -5.61
N TRP A 346 1.72 -16.11 -6.67
CA TRP A 346 1.03 -16.64 -7.86
C TRP A 346 1.95 -16.80 -9.07
N ASP A 347 3.24 -16.52 -8.91
CA ASP A 347 4.23 -16.63 -9.98
C ASP A 347 4.38 -18.07 -10.47
N VAL A 348 4.71 -18.19 -11.76
CA VAL A 348 4.89 -19.46 -12.46
C VAL A 348 6.27 -19.49 -13.10
N TYR A 349 6.89 -20.66 -13.10
CA TYR A 349 8.23 -20.87 -13.66
C TYR A 349 8.13 -21.82 -14.85
N LEU A 350 8.65 -21.39 -16.00
CA LEU A 350 8.62 -22.17 -17.23
C LEU A 350 10.03 -22.54 -17.69
N THR A 351 10.16 -23.67 -18.37
CA THR A 351 11.36 -23.94 -19.19
C THR A 351 11.31 -23.12 -20.49
N THR A 352 12.40 -23.10 -21.24
CA THR A 352 12.45 -22.35 -22.51
C THR A 352 11.44 -22.88 -23.53
N ASP A 353 11.29 -24.21 -23.66
CA ASP A 353 10.34 -24.82 -24.60
C ASP A 353 8.88 -24.50 -24.23
N GLU A 354 8.58 -24.53 -22.94
CA GLU A 354 7.25 -24.19 -22.43
C GLU A 354 6.94 -22.71 -22.62
N LEU A 355 7.94 -21.84 -22.44
CA LEU A 355 7.79 -20.41 -22.71
C LEU A 355 7.48 -20.13 -24.18
N LEU A 356 8.13 -20.84 -25.11
CA LEU A 356 7.87 -20.68 -26.55
C LEU A 356 6.43 -21.06 -26.89
N SER A 357 5.92 -22.18 -26.37
CA SER A 357 4.49 -22.54 -26.54
C SER A 357 3.57 -21.52 -25.87
N PHE A 358 3.90 -21.06 -24.67
CA PHE A 358 3.13 -20.02 -23.98
C PHE A 358 3.03 -18.73 -24.82
N ILE A 359 4.13 -18.25 -25.41
CA ILE A 359 4.16 -17.02 -26.22
C ILE A 359 3.35 -17.18 -27.52
N ASN A 360 3.45 -18.34 -28.17
CA ASN A 360 2.79 -18.58 -29.45
C ASN A 360 1.28 -18.83 -29.28
N ASP A 361 0.90 -19.62 -28.28
CA ASP A 361 -0.47 -20.12 -28.15
C ASP A 361 -1.29 -19.34 -27.11
N ALA A 362 -0.71 -19.03 -25.95
CA ALA A 362 -1.43 -18.47 -24.81
C ALA A 362 -1.49 -16.94 -24.85
N VAL A 363 -0.39 -16.26 -25.18
CA VAL A 363 -0.32 -14.78 -25.13
C VAL A 363 -1.37 -14.08 -26.03
N PRO A 364 -1.63 -14.51 -27.27
CA PRO A 364 -2.68 -13.91 -28.09
C PRO A 364 -4.07 -14.04 -27.45
N ARG A 365 -4.39 -15.25 -26.96
CA ARG A 365 -5.69 -15.55 -26.33
C ARG A 365 -5.89 -14.82 -25.00
N LEU A 366 -4.81 -14.64 -24.23
CA LEU A 366 -4.82 -13.84 -23.00
C LEU A 366 -5.10 -12.36 -23.30
N ARG A 367 -4.45 -11.80 -24.33
CA ARG A 367 -4.66 -10.41 -24.76
C ARG A 367 -6.07 -10.14 -25.26
N GLU A 368 -6.66 -11.08 -26.00
CA GLU A 368 -8.07 -10.99 -26.45
C GLU A 368 -9.06 -10.91 -25.28
N ARG A 369 -8.72 -11.50 -24.14
CA ARG A 369 -9.52 -11.45 -22.90
C ARG A 369 -9.18 -10.26 -21.99
N GLY A 370 -8.36 -9.32 -22.48
CA GLY A 370 -7.98 -8.13 -21.74
C GLY A 370 -6.91 -8.34 -20.66
N ILE A 371 -6.27 -9.52 -20.63
CA ILE A 371 -5.13 -9.78 -19.73
C ILE A 371 -3.85 -9.26 -20.39
N ILE A 372 -3.07 -8.51 -19.64
CA ILE A 372 -1.91 -7.82 -20.19
C ILE A 372 -0.69 -8.69 -20.02
N VAL A 373 0.01 -8.92 -21.13
CA VAL A 373 1.27 -9.69 -21.13
C VAL A 373 2.40 -8.78 -21.58
N MET A 374 3.34 -8.55 -20.67
CA MET A 374 4.58 -7.81 -20.89
C MET A 374 5.71 -8.79 -21.23
N LEU A 375 6.36 -8.54 -22.37
CA LEU A 375 7.51 -9.29 -22.83
C LEU A 375 8.80 -8.49 -22.57
N PRO A 376 9.95 -9.15 -22.40
CA PRO A 376 11.26 -8.48 -22.30
C PRO A 376 11.47 -7.50 -23.46
N ARG A 377 12.08 -6.35 -23.15
CA ARG A 377 12.24 -5.23 -24.10
C ARG A 377 13.03 -5.61 -25.36
N MET A 378 13.92 -6.60 -25.25
CA MET A 378 14.75 -7.10 -26.35
C MET A 378 13.95 -7.94 -27.36
N TRP A 379 12.74 -8.38 -27.02
CA TRP A 379 11.90 -9.26 -27.85
C TRP A 379 10.92 -8.49 -28.72
N ARG A 380 11.41 -7.46 -29.40
CA ARG A 380 10.67 -6.90 -30.53
C ARG A 380 10.70 -7.95 -31.63
N ARG A 381 9.53 -8.41 -32.09
CA ARG A 381 9.39 -9.27 -33.28
C ARG A 381 10.14 -8.63 -34.45
N GLN A 382 11.38 -9.06 -34.70
CA GLN A 382 12.01 -8.87 -35.99
C GLN A 382 11.38 -9.91 -36.90
N ALA A 383 10.66 -9.44 -37.93
CA ALA A 383 10.28 -10.30 -39.03
C ALA A 383 11.58 -10.73 -39.71
N VAL A 384 12.04 -11.95 -39.42
CA VAL A 384 13.18 -12.54 -40.12
C VAL A 384 12.77 -12.64 -41.58
N THR A 385 13.33 -11.78 -42.42
CA THR A 385 13.08 -11.77 -43.86
C THR A 385 14.29 -12.40 -44.52
N ALA A 386 14.13 -13.65 -44.95
CA ALA A 386 15.16 -14.34 -45.71
C ALA A 386 15.21 -13.74 -47.12
N HIS A 387 16.33 -13.11 -47.48
CA HIS A 387 16.58 -12.61 -48.82
C HIS A 387 17.52 -13.58 -49.53
N MET A 388 17.04 -14.22 -50.60
CA MET A 388 17.86 -15.09 -51.45
C MET A 388 18.48 -14.23 -52.55
N HIS A 389 19.80 -14.04 -52.52
CA HIS A 389 20.54 -13.40 -53.60
C HIS A 389 21.08 -14.48 -54.54
N LEU A 390 20.54 -14.57 -55.77
CA LEU A 390 21.22 -15.26 -56.87
C LEU A 390 22.28 -14.33 -57.45
N ARG A 391 23.49 -14.86 -57.64
CA ARG A 391 24.51 -14.24 -58.50
C ARG A 391 24.46 -14.95 -59.85
N ASP A 392 24.14 -14.20 -60.90
CA ASP A 392 24.43 -14.62 -62.27
C ASP A 392 25.93 -14.42 -62.50
N ASP A 393 26.63 -15.51 -62.84
CA ASP A 393 27.95 -15.41 -63.45
C ASP A 393 27.76 -15.44 -64.98
N GLU A 394 28.33 -14.42 -65.62
CA GLU A 394 28.51 -14.20 -67.07
C GLU A 394 27.47 -13.38 -67.85
N GLU A 395 28.01 -12.40 -68.60
CA GLU A 395 27.35 -11.45 -69.49
C GLU A 395 26.52 -12.13 -70.57
N ALA A 396 25.20 -12.01 -70.51
CA ALA A 396 24.30 -12.37 -71.61
C ALA A 396 23.32 -11.23 -71.93
N THR A 397 23.57 -10.53 -73.04
CA THR A 397 22.61 -9.63 -73.69
C THR A 397 21.50 -10.42 -74.39
N ALA A 398 20.52 -10.91 -73.62
CA ALA A 398 19.15 -11.23 -74.03
C ALA A 398 18.39 -11.78 -72.81
N ALA A 399 17.07 -11.53 -72.73
CA ALA A 399 16.24 -11.91 -71.58
C ALA A 399 16.39 -13.40 -71.19
N PRO A 400 16.75 -13.71 -69.93
CA PRO A 400 16.98 -15.10 -69.52
C PRO A 400 15.65 -15.81 -69.22
N GLN A 401 15.37 -16.88 -69.97
CA GLN A 401 14.49 -17.95 -69.52
C GLN A 401 15.30 -18.84 -68.57
N LEU A 402 15.18 -18.63 -67.27
CA LEU A 402 15.83 -19.42 -66.24
C LEU A 402 15.12 -20.76 -66.07
N GLY A 403 15.77 -21.85 -66.46
CA GLY A 403 15.40 -23.23 -66.12
C GLY A 403 16.05 -23.67 -64.80
N LEU A 404 15.39 -24.58 -64.07
CA LEU A 404 15.80 -25.06 -62.73
C LEU A 404 17.21 -25.68 -62.67
N ASP A 405 17.77 -26.03 -63.83
CA ASP A 405 19.00 -26.80 -63.96
C ASP A 405 20.28 -25.94 -63.86
N HIS A 406 20.16 -24.61 -63.71
CA HIS A 406 21.29 -23.66 -63.68
C HIS A 406 21.62 -23.08 -62.29
N ILE A 407 21.05 -23.60 -61.20
CA ILE A 407 21.35 -23.13 -59.83
C ILE A 407 22.66 -23.79 -59.34
N VAL A 408 23.80 -23.09 -59.48
CA VAL A 408 25.12 -23.64 -59.11
C VAL A 408 25.67 -23.09 -57.77
N ALA A 409 25.12 -22.01 -57.21
CA ALA A 409 25.49 -21.56 -55.86
C ALA A 409 24.42 -20.72 -55.17
N PHE A 410 24.15 -21.01 -53.89
CA PHE A 410 23.28 -20.22 -53.02
C PHE A 410 24.05 -19.81 -51.75
N ASP A 411 23.99 -18.52 -51.39
CA ASP A 411 24.48 -18.00 -50.12
C ASP A 411 23.27 -17.57 -49.29
N TRP A 412 23.03 -18.23 -48.16
CA TRP A 412 21.90 -17.94 -47.29
C TRP A 412 22.37 -16.96 -46.22
N ARG A 413 21.78 -15.76 -46.18
CA ARG A 413 21.96 -14.83 -45.06
C ARG A 413 20.64 -14.65 -44.34
N VAL A 414 20.65 -15.00 -43.06
CA VAL A 414 19.56 -14.75 -42.13
C VAL A 414 19.92 -13.47 -41.38
N SER A 415 19.05 -12.47 -41.44
CA SER A 415 19.18 -11.20 -40.72
C SER A 415 17.95 -10.88 -39.90
#